data_AF-A0A4R4MM74-F1
#
_entry.id   AF-A0A4R4MM74-F1
#
_cell.length_a   1.000
_cell.length_b   1.000
_cell.length_c   1.000
_cell.angle_alpha   90.00
_cell.angle_beta   90.00
_cell.angle_gamma   90.00
#
_symmetry.space_group_name_H-M   'P 1'
#
loop_
_entity.id
_entity.type
_entity.pdbx_description
1 polymer ?
#
loop_
_entity_poly.entity_id
_entity_poly.type
_entity_poly.pdbx_seq_one_letter_code
_entity_poly.pdbx_strand_id
1 'polypeptide(L)'
;MAGLGTTEILIILAVVLLLFGSAKLPTLARSLGKSARILKAETKGLHDDDDGDEDRRSAKAAPAAQNPPAREHGDGSQQARGALGSGEPIQGVPVSDPGRVRDGG
;
A
#
# COMPACT_ATOMS: atom_id res chain seq x y z
N MET A 1 -42.64 -25.49 -0.65
CA MET A 1 -41.82 -24.56 -1.46
C MET A 1 -40.37 -24.77 -1.04
N ALA A 2 -39.54 -25.34 -1.92
CA ALA A 2 -38.15 -25.65 -1.62
C ALA A 2 -37.36 -24.34 -1.45
N GLY A 3 -37.20 -23.89 -0.20
CA GLY A 3 -36.27 -22.82 0.11
C GLY A 3 -34.87 -23.29 -0.21
N LEU A 4 -34.06 -22.42 -0.80
CA LEU A 4 -32.64 -22.68 -1.01
C LEU A 4 -32.02 -22.96 0.37
N GLY A 5 -31.72 -24.22 0.62
CA GLY A 5 -31.10 -24.65 1.86
C GLY A 5 -29.65 -24.21 1.90
N THR A 6 -29.06 -24.27 3.10
CA THR A 6 -27.63 -24.01 3.29
C THR A 6 -26.77 -24.89 2.36
N THR A 7 -27.21 -26.13 2.10
CA THR A 7 -26.54 -27.07 1.20
C THR A 7 -26.50 -26.58 -0.24
N GLU A 8 -27.62 -26.10 -0.79
CA GLU A 8 -27.68 -25.57 -2.15
C GLU A 8 -26.78 -24.34 -2.33
N ILE A 9 -26.76 -23.44 -1.34
CA ILE A 9 -25.87 -22.27 -1.35
C ILE A 9 -24.40 -22.70 -1.37
N LEU A 10 -24.03 -23.71 -0.59
CA LEU A 10 -22.65 -24.24 -0.59
C LEU A 10 -22.27 -24.85 -1.93
N ILE A 11 -23.17 -25.57 -2.60
CA ILE A 11 -22.92 -26.15 -3.93
C ILE A 11 -22.72 -25.04 -4.96
N ILE A 12 -23.58 -24.01 -4.96
CA ILE A 12 -23.44 -22.87 -5.88
C ILE A 12 -22.12 -22.14 -5.63
N LEU A 13 -21.77 -21.90 -4.36
CA LEU A 13 -20.50 -21.29 -4.00
C LEU A 13 -19.31 -22.14 -4.46
N ALA A 14 -19.39 -23.46 -4.33
CA ALA A 14 -18.34 -24.38 -4.79
C ALA A 14 -18.16 -24.30 -6.32
N VAL A 15 -19.26 -24.25 -7.08
CA VAL A 15 -19.21 -24.06 -8.54
C VAL A 15 -18.57 -22.72 -8.88
N VAL A 16 -19.01 -21.62 -8.27
CA VAL A 16 -18.43 -20.29 -8.49
C VAL A 16 -16.93 -20.26 -8.14
N LEU A 17 -16.52 -20.88 -7.04
CA LEU A 17 -15.10 -21.02 -6.69
C LEU A 17 -14.30 -21.82 -7.71
N LEU A 18 -14.92 -22.81 -8.36
CA LEU A 18 -14.26 -23.59 -9.40
C LEU A 18 -14.07 -22.79 -10.69
N LEU A 19 -15.06 -21.97 -11.09
CA LEU A 19 -14.97 -21.12 -12.28
C LEU A 19 -14.02 -19.93 -12.09
N PHE A 20 -14.13 -19.24 -10.95
CA PHE A 20 -13.39 -17.99 -10.71
C PHE A 20 -12.09 -18.21 -9.92
N GLY A 21 -11.99 -19.28 -9.14
CA GLY A 21 -10.88 -19.54 -8.23
C GLY A 21 -11.01 -18.82 -6.87
N SER A 22 -10.39 -19.40 -5.84
CA SER A 22 -10.40 -18.86 -4.47
C SER A 22 -9.73 -17.49 -4.33
N ALA A 23 -8.79 -17.15 -5.21
CA ALA A 23 -8.09 -15.88 -5.18
C ALA A 23 -8.89 -14.72 -5.81
N LYS A 24 -9.82 -14.99 -6.74
CA LYS A 24 -10.53 -13.93 -7.49
C LYS A 24 -11.79 -13.45 -6.80
N LEU A 25 -12.52 -14.33 -6.11
CA LEU A 25 -13.69 -13.92 -5.31
C LEU A 25 -13.41 -12.85 -4.26
N PRO A 26 -12.36 -12.95 -3.41
CA PRO A 26 -12.09 -11.92 -2.41
C PRO A 26 -11.67 -10.60 -3.07
N THR A 27 -10.97 -10.63 -4.20
CA THR A 27 -10.61 -9.42 -4.95
C THR A 27 -11.85 -8.73 -5.51
N LEU A 28 -12.75 -9.49 -6.16
CA LEU A 28 -14.00 -8.97 -6.70
C LEU A 28 -14.92 -8.44 -5.60
N ALA A 29 -15.04 -9.17 -4.48
CA ALA A 29 -15.83 -8.74 -3.34
C ALA A 29 -15.28 -7.43 -2.71
N ARG A 30 -13.95 -7.30 -2.58
CA ARG A 30 -13.33 -6.06 -2.09
C ARG A 30 -13.56 -4.87 -3.02
N SER A 31 -13.44 -5.05 -4.33
CA SER A 31 -13.67 -3.97 -5.30
C SER A 31 -15.15 -3.57 -5.36
N LEU A 32 -16.06 -4.55 -5.41
CA LEU A 32 -17.51 -4.31 -5.41
C LEU A 32 -17.97 -3.68 -4.09
N GLY A 33 -17.45 -4.14 -2.94
CA GLY A 33 -17.76 -3.57 -1.63
C GLY A 33 -17.31 -2.12 -1.49
N LYS A 34 -16.15 -1.76 -2.06
CA LYS A 34 -15.68 -0.36 -2.08
C LYS A 34 -16.64 0.54 -2.88
N SER A 35 -17.04 0.11 -4.08
CA SER A 35 -18.00 0.87 -4.90
C SER A 35 -19.37 0.93 -4.22
N ALA A 36 -19.89 -0.19 -3.72
CA ALA A 36 -21.17 -0.26 -3.03
C ALA A 36 -21.19 0.63 -1.76
N ARG A 37 -20.08 0.72 -1.03
CA ARG A 37 -19.98 1.59 0.16
C ARG A 37 -20.05 3.08 -0.20
N ILE A 38 -19.39 3.49 -1.27
CA ILE A 38 -19.43 4.88 -1.76
C ILE A 38 -20.86 5.21 -2.18
N LEU A 39 -21.47 4.35 -3.00
CA LEU A 39 -22.86 4.53 -3.45
C LEU A 39 -23.84 4.53 -2.27
N LYS A 40 -23.66 3.65 -1.27
CA LYS A 40 -24.47 3.59 -0.06
C LYS A 40 -24.33 4.88 0.77
N ALA A 41 -23.13 5.44 0.88
CA ALA A 41 -22.89 6.69 1.61
C ALA A 41 -23.52 7.90 0.91
N GLU A 42 -23.38 8.00 -0.41
CA GLU A 42 -24.02 9.06 -1.20
C GLU A 42 -25.55 8.93 -1.20
N THR A 43 -26.06 7.70 -1.31
CA THR A 43 -27.51 7.44 -1.23
C THR A 43 -28.06 7.66 0.16
N LYS A 44 -27.29 7.37 1.23
CA LYS A 44 -27.69 7.63 2.62
C LYS A 44 -27.81 9.13 2.87
N GLY A 45 -26.88 9.95 2.38
CA GLY A 45 -27.00 11.42 2.49
C GLY A 45 -28.26 11.98 1.85
N LEU A 46 -28.79 11.34 0.79
CA LEU A 46 -30.05 11.73 0.15
C LEU A 46 -31.30 11.24 0.89
N HIS A 47 -31.18 10.21 1.75
CA HIS A 47 -32.26 9.71 2.59
C HIS A 47 -32.24 10.28 4.01
N ASP A 48 -31.06 10.68 4.53
CA ASP A 48 -30.84 11.27 5.86
C ASP A 48 -31.21 12.76 5.92
N ASP A 49 -31.52 13.42 4.79
CA ASP A 49 -32.06 14.80 4.81
C ASP A 49 -33.45 14.89 5.52
N ASP A 50 -34.04 13.75 5.92
CA ASP A 50 -35.26 13.65 6.74
C ASP A 50 -35.03 13.20 8.20
N ASP A 51 -33.86 12.64 8.55
CA ASP A 51 -33.57 12.14 9.91
C ASP A 51 -32.09 12.39 10.28
N GLY A 52 -31.88 13.36 11.18
CA GLY A 52 -30.57 13.92 11.50
C GLY A 52 -29.59 13.00 12.24
N ASP A 53 -28.31 13.29 12.00
CA ASP A 53 -27.11 12.92 12.75
C ASP A 53 -26.90 11.42 13.00
N GLU A 54 -25.91 10.79 12.33
CA GLU A 54 -24.98 9.78 12.90
C GLU A 54 -24.14 9.13 11.77
N ASP A 55 -22.87 9.54 11.55
CA ASP A 55 -21.82 8.64 11.01
C ASP A 55 -20.38 9.20 10.96
N ARG A 56 -19.90 9.90 12.00
CA ARG A 56 -18.47 10.31 12.12
C ARG A 56 -17.50 9.14 12.40
N ARG A 57 -17.80 7.90 12.02
CA ARG A 57 -16.97 6.71 12.37
C ARG A 57 -16.68 5.75 11.20
N SER A 58 -16.65 6.22 9.96
CA SER A 58 -16.24 5.35 8.83
C SER A 58 -14.75 5.49 8.41
N ALA A 59 -13.96 6.34 9.09
CA ALA A 59 -12.57 6.62 8.72
C ALA A 59 -11.49 5.69 9.35
N LYS A 60 -11.87 4.62 10.08
CA LYS A 60 -10.87 3.77 10.76
C LYS A 60 -11.23 2.28 10.78
N ALA A 61 -11.16 1.61 9.62
CA ALA A 61 -10.85 0.17 9.44
C ALA A 61 -11.05 -0.15 7.95
N ALA A 62 -10.09 -0.63 7.16
CA ALA A 62 -9.02 -1.55 7.47
C ALA A 62 -7.72 -1.24 6.68
N PRO A 63 -6.54 -1.31 7.32
CA PRO A 63 -5.27 -1.55 6.64
C PRO A 63 -5.00 -3.06 6.62
N ALA A 64 -5.22 -3.76 5.51
CA ALA A 64 -4.69 -5.12 5.30
C ALA A 64 -4.79 -5.60 3.83
N ALA A 65 -3.86 -5.12 3.01
CA ALA A 65 -3.18 -5.89 1.97
C ALA A 65 -2.10 -5.02 1.30
N GLN A 66 -1.21 -4.42 2.11
CA GLN A 66 0.11 -4.09 1.62
C GLN A 66 0.95 -5.33 1.90
N ASN A 67 1.17 -6.14 0.88
CA ASN A 67 2.21 -7.17 0.92
C ASN A 67 3.55 -6.39 1.02
N PRO A 68 4.35 -6.51 2.09
CA PRO A 68 5.69 -5.93 2.07
C PRO A 68 6.51 -6.70 1.03
N PRO A 69 7.28 -6.04 0.14
CA PRO A 69 8.31 -6.74 -0.59
C PRO A 69 9.25 -7.40 0.43
N ALA A 70 9.59 -8.65 0.17
CA ALA A 70 10.57 -9.40 0.93
C ALA A 70 11.79 -8.50 1.19
N ARG A 71 12.12 -8.33 2.47
CA ARG A 71 13.36 -7.69 2.90
C ARG A 71 14.50 -8.61 2.50
N GLU A 72 15.14 -8.32 1.37
CA GLU A 72 16.52 -8.72 1.14
C GLU A 72 17.40 -7.50 1.37
N HIS A 73 17.50 -7.10 2.65
CA HIS A 73 18.62 -6.29 3.13
C HIS A 73 19.73 -7.28 3.48
N GLY A 74 20.41 -7.76 2.43
CA GLY A 74 21.65 -8.51 2.54
C GLY A 74 22.78 -7.56 2.91
N ASP A 75 22.97 -7.42 4.21
CA ASP A 75 24.24 -7.07 4.85
C ASP A 75 25.37 -7.93 4.26
N GLY A 76 26.46 -7.30 3.77
CA GLY A 76 27.57 -8.08 3.19
C GLY A 76 28.66 -7.41 2.37
N SER A 77 28.84 -6.08 2.35
CA SER A 77 30.01 -5.48 1.68
C SER A 77 30.79 -4.44 2.49
N GLN A 78 30.60 -4.40 3.82
CA GLN A 78 31.52 -3.72 4.73
C GLN A 78 32.52 -4.72 5.36
N GLN A 79 33.22 -5.50 4.54
CA GLN A 79 34.36 -6.29 5.04
C GLN A 79 35.48 -6.41 4.00
N ALA A 80 36.17 -5.29 3.78
CA ALA A 80 37.58 -5.29 3.39
C ALA A 80 38.26 -4.01 3.89
N ARG A 81 38.03 -3.67 5.17
CA ARG A 81 38.97 -2.82 5.91
C ARG A 81 40.12 -3.72 6.34
N GLY A 82 41.25 -3.62 5.63
CA GLY A 82 42.52 -4.19 6.09
C GLY A 82 43.25 -5.05 5.06
N ALA A 83 43.88 -4.40 4.07
CA ALA A 83 45.10 -4.93 3.45
C ALA A 83 46.04 -3.74 3.25
N LEU A 84 47.02 -3.62 4.14
CA LEU A 84 48.11 -2.67 4.08
C LEU A 84 48.89 -2.89 2.77
N GLY A 85 48.84 -1.89 1.88
CA GLY A 85 49.64 -1.84 0.65
C GLY A 85 50.13 -0.41 0.46
N SER A 86 51.37 -0.17 0.89
CA SER A 86 52.30 0.90 0.46
C SER A 86 51.78 2.00 -0.48
N GLY A 87 51.76 3.25 0.00
CA GLY A 87 51.65 4.45 -0.84
C GLY A 87 51.09 5.67 -0.11
N GLU A 88 51.96 6.48 0.48
CA GLU A 88 51.68 7.77 1.12
C GLU A 88 51.24 8.87 0.10
N PRO A 89 50.87 10.11 0.52
CA PRO A 89 49.64 10.82 0.16
C PRO A 89 49.81 11.92 -0.90
N ILE A 90 48.71 12.50 -1.40
CA ILE A 90 48.74 13.87 -1.96
C ILE A 90 47.64 14.71 -1.28
N GLN A 91 48.08 15.45 -0.26
CA GLN A 91 47.45 16.69 0.17
C GLN A 91 47.42 17.69 -0.99
N GLY A 92 46.36 18.49 -1.06
CA GLY A 92 46.45 19.84 -1.61
C GLY A 92 45.85 20.03 -2.99
N VAL A 93 44.53 20.26 -3.03
CA VAL A 93 43.99 21.37 -3.82
C VAL A 93 42.87 22.03 -3.00
N PRO A 94 43.03 23.26 -2.48
CA PRO A 94 41.91 24.00 -1.91
C PRO A 94 40.92 24.34 -3.04
N VAL A 95 39.66 23.92 -2.88
CA VAL A 95 38.55 24.39 -3.74
C VAL A 95 38.42 25.89 -3.50
N SER A 96 38.88 26.70 -4.46
CA SER A 96 38.77 28.15 -4.40
C SER A 96 37.31 28.56 -4.64
N ASP A 97 36.75 29.31 -3.70
CA ASP A 97 35.40 29.88 -3.72
C ASP A 97 35.29 30.97 -4.83
N PRO A 98 34.40 30.84 -5.82
CA PRO A 98 34.31 31.76 -6.97
C PRO A 98 33.70 33.14 -6.66
N GLY A 99 33.36 33.44 -5.39
CA GLY A 99 32.61 34.64 -5.02
C GLY A 99 33.39 35.95 -4.86
N ARG A 100 34.72 35.99 -4.99
CA ARG A 100 35.52 37.15 -4.52
C ARG A 100 36.03 38.16 -5.57
N VAL A 101 35.49 38.17 -6.79
CA VAL A 101 35.99 39.02 -7.90
C VAL A 101 35.25 40.36 -8.05
N ARG A 102 34.51 40.83 -7.05
CA ARG A 102 33.70 42.05 -7.21
C ARG A 102 33.68 42.94 -5.97
N ASP A 103 34.85 43.30 -5.47
CA ASP A 103 34.99 44.51 -4.67
C ASP A 103 36.43 45.05 -4.76
N GLY A 104 36.59 46.27 -5.29
CA GLY A 104 37.87 47.00 -5.33
C GLY A 104 38.28 47.51 -6.71
N GLY A 105 37.95 48.78 -7.01
CA GLY A 105 38.46 49.55 -8.16
C GLY A 105 37.47 50.56 -8.69
#